data_AF-A0A2E9HZA0-F1
#
_entry.id   AF-A0A2E9HZA0-F1
#
_cell.length_a   1.000
_cell.length_b   1.000
_cell.length_c   1.000
_cell.angle_alpha   90.00
_cell.angle_beta   90.00
_cell.angle_gamma   90.00
#
_symmetry.space_group_name_H-M   'P 1'
#
loop_
_entity.id
_entity.type
_entity.pdbx_description
1 polymer ?
#
loop_
_entity_poly.entity_id
_entity_poly.type
_entity_poly.pdbx_seq_one_letter_code
_entity_poly.pdbx_strand_id
1 'polypeptide(L)'
;MEDLVYNIAKEDFKFPTEKELKKQSIKDIKVSSRIKIFKKKISITSLAELYGIEVKRNMACCPFHDDKIPSLSFSNQKGVFNCFGCGTKGDMITFVQKMEELKDGKKTS
;
A
#
# COMPACT_ATOMS: atom_id res chain seq x y z
N MET A 1 11.85 -4.92 -24.44
CA MET A 1 10.42 -4.58 -24.23
C MET A 1 10.02 -5.05 -22.83
N GLU A 2 10.72 -4.79 -21.73
CA GLU A 2 11.51 -3.64 -21.23
C GLU A 2 10.73 -2.31 -21.22
N ASP A 3 10.34 -1.93 -20.00
CA ASP A 3 10.65 -0.62 -19.42
C ASP A 3 9.86 0.63 -19.83
N LEU A 4 8.52 0.54 -19.86
CA LEU A 4 7.69 1.76 -19.74
C LEU A 4 6.97 1.91 -18.39
N VAL A 5 6.54 0.81 -17.77
CA VAL A 5 5.81 0.89 -16.49
C VAL A 5 6.75 1.19 -15.32
N TYR A 6 8.01 0.71 -15.38
CA TYR A 6 9.02 0.95 -14.35
C TYR A 6 9.54 2.40 -14.31
N ASN A 7 9.44 3.12 -15.44
CA ASN A 7 10.00 4.47 -15.58
C ASN A 7 9.04 5.60 -15.19
N ILE A 8 7.73 5.35 -15.07
CA ILE A 8 6.77 6.38 -14.62
C ILE A 8 6.89 6.64 -13.10
N ALA A 9 7.51 5.73 -12.34
CA ALA A 9 7.57 5.81 -10.88
C ALA A 9 8.87 6.39 -10.30
N LYS A 10 9.91 6.67 -11.11
CA LYS A 10 11.22 7.12 -10.60
C LYS A 10 11.53 8.60 -10.74
N GLU A 11 10.84 9.33 -11.58
CA GLU A 11 11.05 10.78 -11.68
C GLU A 11 9.95 11.52 -10.92
N ASP A 12 10.38 12.14 -9.81
CA ASP A 12 9.69 13.17 -9.00
C ASP A 12 8.89 12.79 -7.75
N PHE A 13 8.87 11.54 -7.27
CA PHE A 13 8.36 11.26 -5.93
C PHE A 13 9.43 10.80 -4.93
N LYS A 14 10.25 11.76 -4.50
CA LYS A 14 11.19 11.58 -3.41
C LYS A 14 10.43 11.59 -2.07
N PHE A 15 10.17 10.41 -1.52
CA PHE A 15 9.56 10.30 -0.20
C PHE A 15 10.53 10.85 0.86
N PRO A 16 10.11 11.82 1.70
CA PRO A 16 10.97 12.39 2.71
C PRO A 16 11.35 11.33 3.74
N THR A 17 12.63 11.29 4.08
CA THR A 17 13.17 10.33 5.04
C THR A 17 12.65 10.59 6.47
N GLU A 18 12.71 9.58 7.35
CA GLU A 18 12.29 9.71 8.75
C GLU A 18 13.02 10.86 9.49
N LYS A 19 14.24 11.18 9.08
CA LYS A 19 15.03 12.31 9.57
C LYS A 19 14.52 13.67 9.07
N GLU A 20 13.95 13.73 7.86
CA GLU A 20 13.32 14.93 7.30
C GLU A 20 11.94 15.17 7.93
N LEU A 21 11.21 14.11 8.26
CA LEU A 21 9.92 14.18 8.97
C LEU A 21 10.07 14.71 10.41
N LYS A 22 11.13 14.33 11.13
CA LYS A 22 11.34 14.76 12.53
C LYS A 22 11.87 16.20 12.69
N LYS A 23 12.39 16.81 11.63
CA LYS A 23 12.91 18.21 11.67
C LYS A 23 11.83 19.26 11.44
N GLN A 24 10.64 18.85 10.98
CA GLN A 24 9.52 19.75 10.76
C GLN A 24 8.67 19.84 12.02
N SER A 25 8.77 20.97 12.73
CA SER A 25 7.81 21.36 13.76
C SER A 25 6.40 21.28 13.16
N ILE A 26 5.61 20.29 13.60
CA ILE A 26 4.29 19.91 13.06
C ILE A 26 3.20 20.95 13.41
N LYS A 27 3.54 22.23 13.65
CA LYS A 27 2.56 23.24 14.08
C LYS A 27 2.01 24.12 12.96
N ASP A 28 2.66 24.21 11.81
CA ASP A 28 2.25 25.15 10.75
C ASP A 28 2.14 24.53 9.35
N ILE A 29 1.94 23.22 9.23
CA ILE A 29 1.53 22.66 7.93
C ILE A 29 0.08 23.10 7.70
N LYS A 30 -0.07 24.26 7.07
CA LYS A 30 -1.29 24.71 6.42
C LYS A 30 -1.53 23.76 5.25
N VAL A 31 -2.02 22.56 5.59
CA VAL A 31 -2.27 21.41 4.70
C VAL A 31 -3.06 21.94 3.51
N SER A 32 -2.32 22.18 2.42
CA SER A 32 -2.81 22.88 1.25
C SER A 32 -4.00 22.11 0.68
N SER A 33 -4.96 22.84 0.13
CA SER A 33 -6.24 22.32 -0.36
C SER A 33 -6.12 21.12 -1.33
N ARG A 34 -4.92 20.83 -1.84
CA ARG A 34 -4.57 19.65 -2.64
C ARG A 34 -4.56 18.33 -1.86
N ILE A 35 -4.13 18.31 -0.59
CA ILE A 35 -4.19 17.10 0.26
C ILE A 35 -5.65 16.76 0.63
N LYS A 36 -6.53 17.77 0.65
CA LYS A 36 -7.98 17.55 0.81
C LYS A 36 -8.62 16.82 -0.39
N ILE A 37 -8.02 16.92 -1.58
CA ILE A 37 -8.49 16.23 -2.80
C ILE A 37 -8.07 14.76 -2.77
N PHE A 38 -6.86 14.43 -2.31
CA PHE A 38 -6.37 13.04 -2.17
C PHE A 38 -7.01 12.24 -1.04
N LYS A 39 -7.62 12.92 -0.04
CA LYS A 39 -8.44 12.27 1.00
C LYS A 39 -9.74 11.65 0.46
N LYS A 40 -10.11 11.90 -0.80
CA LYS A 40 -11.32 11.33 -1.41
C LYS A 40 -11.01 10.00 -2.10
N LYS A 41 -11.35 8.92 -1.39
CA LYS A 41 -11.79 7.60 -1.91
C LYS A 41 -10.74 6.68 -2.55
N ILE A 42 -9.52 6.60 -2.02
CA ILE A 42 -8.70 5.42 -2.35
C ILE A 42 -9.31 4.23 -1.59
N SER A 43 -9.73 3.20 -2.33
CA SER A 43 -10.20 1.95 -1.76
C SER A 43 -9.02 1.02 -1.49
N ILE A 44 -9.14 0.08 -0.56
CA ILE A 44 -8.05 -0.86 -0.28
C ILE A 44 -7.74 -1.78 -1.47
N THR A 45 -8.75 -2.09 -2.31
CA THR A 45 -8.53 -2.84 -3.55
C THR A 45 -7.70 -2.06 -4.56
N SER A 46 -8.02 -0.79 -4.78
CA SER A 46 -7.22 0.09 -5.66
C SER A 46 -5.79 0.26 -5.15
N LEU A 47 -5.62 0.32 -3.83
CA LEU A 47 -4.29 0.34 -3.22
C LEU A 47 -3.52 -0.95 -3.53
N ALA A 48 -4.14 -2.13 -3.42
CA ALA A 48 -3.51 -3.40 -3.76
C ALA A 48 -3.12 -3.47 -5.25
N GLU A 49 -3.98 -3.01 -6.15
CA GLU A 49 -3.71 -2.95 -7.60
C GLU A 49 -2.50 -2.07 -7.93
N LEU A 50 -2.30 -0.95 -7.22
CA LEU A 50 -1.12 -0.09 -7.38
C LEU A 50 0.19 -0.79 -7.02
N TYR A 51 0.14 -1.77 -6.11
CA TYR A 51 1.28 -2.64 -5.79
C TYR A 51 1.42 -3.82 -6.76
N GLY A 52 0.63 -3.87 -7.84
CA GLY A 52 0.67 -4.93 -8.85
C GLY A 52 -0.08 -6.20 -8.45
N ILE A 53 -0.96 -6.14 -7.44
CA ILE A 53 -1.73 -7.29 -6.99
C ILE A 53 -3.03 -7.36 -7.80
N GLU A 54 -3.24 -8.46 -8.51
CA GLU A 54 -4.48 -8.69 -9.24
C GLU A 54 -5.64 -9.01 -8.29
N VAL A 55 -6.61 -8.10 -8.20
CA VAL A 55 -7.82 -8.32 -7.40
C VAL A 55 -8.96 -8.79 -8.29
N LYS A 56 -9.54 -9.95 -7.97
CA LYS A 56 -10.74 -10.50 -8.62
C LYS A 56 -11.77 -10.82 -7.55
N ARG A 57 -12.98 -10.26 -7.66
CA ARG A 57 -14.08 -10.44 -6.69
C ARG A 57 -13.67 -10.15 -5.24
N ASN A 58 -12.92 -9.06 -5.02
CA ASN A 58 -12.35 -8.67 -3.71
C ASN A 58 -11.39 -9.71 -3.10
N MET A 59 -10.80 -10.57 -3.93
CA MET A 59 -9.80 -11.55 -3.52
C MET A 59 -8.55 -11.46 -4.40
N ALA A 60 -7.39 -11.82 -3.84
CA ALA A 60 -6.12 -11.91 -4.55
C ALA A 60 -5.23 -13.00 -3.94
N CYS A 61 -4.17 -13.38 -4.65
CA CYS A 61 -3.07 -14.13 -4.04
C CYS A 61 -2.34 -13.22 -3.04
N CYS A 62 -2.04 -13.75 -1.87
CA CYS A 62 -1.39 -12.99 -0.82
C CYS A 62 0.11 -12.81 -1.12
N PRO A 63 0.64 -11.58 -1.15
CA PRO A 63 2.07 -11.34 -1.36
C PRO A 63 2.91 -11.61 -0.11
N PHE A 64 2.27 -11.79 1.05
CA PHE A 64 2.94 -11.94 2.34
C PHE A 64 3.34 -13.38 2.66
N HIS A 65 3.00 -14.34 1.80
CA HIS A 65 3.48 -15.73 1.85
C HIS A 65 3.48 -16.34 0.44
N ASP A 66 4.06 -17.53 0.27
CA ASP A 66 3.99 -18.25 -1.01
C ASP A 66 2.56 -18.75 -1.24
N ASP A 67 1.79 -17.98 -2.00
CA ASP A 67 0.37 -18.21 -2.24
C ASP A 67 0.06 -18.43 -3.72
N LYS A 68 -0.49 -19.61 -4.03
CA LYS A 68 -0.91 -20.00 -5.38
C LYS A 68 -2.42 -19.93 -5.57
N ILE A 69 -3.19 -19.84 -4.47
CA ILE A 69 -4.65 -19.89 -4.49
C ILE A 69 -5.15 -18.64 -3.76
N PRO A 70 -5.92 -17.75 -4.40
CA PRO A 70 -6.34 -16.48 -3.79
C PRO A 70 -6.86 -16.65 -2.36
N SER A 71 -6.08 -16.16 -1.39
CA SER A 71 -6.39 -16.28 0.04
C SER A 71 -6.52 -14.92 0.74
N LEU A 72 -6.11 -13.84 0.06
CA LEU A 72 -6.19 -12.46 0.55
C LEU A 72 -7.54 -11.84 0.16
N SER A 73 -8.38 -11.53 1.14
CA SER A 73 -9.68 -10.87 0.95
C SER A 73 -9.64 -9.40 1.35
N PHE A 74 -10.39 -8.58 0.61
CA PHE A 74 -10.50 -7.14 0.82
C PHE A 74 -11.94 -6.74 1.14
N SER A 75 -12.12 -5.82 2.09
CA SER A 75 -13.40 -5.17 2.35
C SER A 75 -13.28 -3.68 2.10
N ASN A 76 -13.70 -3.23 0.91
CA ASN A 76 -13.68 -1.80 0.55
C ASN A 76 -14.55 -0.93 1.46
N GLN A 77 -15.68 -1.46 1.92
CA GLN A 77 -16.57 -0.76 2.86
C GLN A 77 -15.90 -0.51 4.21
N LYS A 78 -15.13 -1.49 4.71
CA LYS A 78 -14.44 -1.41 6.00
C LYS A 78 -13.02 -0.84 5.89
N GLY A 79 -12.45 -0.80 4.68
CA GLY A 79 -11.06 -0.38 4.45
C GLY A 79 -10.02 -1.36 5.02
N VAL A 80 -10.35 -2.65 5.08
CA VAL A 80 -9.50 -3.70 5.69
C VAL A 80 -9.23 -4.85 4.74
N PHE A 81 -8.15 -5.58 5.01
CA PHE A 81 -7.81 -6.84 4.35
C PHE A 81 -7.64 -7.96 5.38
N ASN A 82 -7.82 -9.20 4.93
CA ASN A 82 -7.55 -10.40 5.71
C ASN A 82 -7.10 -11.53 4.79
N CYS A 83 -5.93 -12.10 5.07
CA CYS A 83 -5.45 -13.31 4.42
C CYS A 83 -5.87 -14.54 5.24
N PHE A 84 -6.66 -15.43 4.65
CA PHE A 84 -7.08 -16.67 5.30
C PHE A 84 -6.02 -17.77 5.25
N GLY A 85 -4.96 -17.63 4.43
CA GLY A 85 -3.84 -18.57 4.36
C GLY A 85 -2.82 -18.37 5.49
N CYS A 86 -2.29 -17.15 5.62
CA CYS A 86 -1.26 -16.81 6.61
C CYS A 86 -1.77 -16.02 7.82
N GLY A 87 -3.05 -15.63 7.85
CA GLY A 87 -3.64 -14.88 8.96
C GLY A 87 -3.29 -13.39 9.03
N THR A 88 -2.47 -12.90 8.09
CA THR A 88 -2.11 -11.48 8.00
C THR A 88 -3.34 -10.64 7.67
N LYS A 89 -3.59 -9.60 8.48
CA LYS A 89 -4.79 -8.75 8.39
C LYS A 89 -4.48 -7.35 8.89
N GLY A 90 -5.33 -6.40 8.51
CA GLY A 90 -5.20 -5.02 8.95
C GLY A 90 -5.99 -4.05 8.09
N ASP A 91 -5.73 -2.77 8.29
CA ASP A 91 -6.26 -1.67 7.48
C ASP A 91 -5.32 -1.30 6.34
N MET A 92 -5.66 -0.23 5.61
CA MET A 92 -4.84 0.29 4.51
C MET A 92 -3.43 0.71 4.95
N ILE A 93 -3.26 1.23 6.16
CA ILE A 93 -1.94 1.66 6.66
C ILE A 93 -1.09 0.42 6.94
N THR A 94 -1.67 -0.57 7.63
CA THR A 94 -1.01 -1.86 7.90
C THR A 94 -0.61 -2.56 6.61
N PHE A 95 -1.47 -2.49 5.58
CA PHE A 95 -1.18 -3.06 4.27
C PHE A 95 0.06 -2.42 3.64
N VAL A 96 0.11 -1.09 3.57
CA VAL A 96 1.28 -0.34 3.06
C VAL A 96 2.54 -0.70 3.84
N GLN A 97 2.47 -0.69 5.17
CA GLN A 97 3.62 -1.02 6.01
C GLN A 97 4.19 -2.41 5.68
N LYS A 98 3.32 -3.43 5.59
CA LYS A 98 3.74 -4.79 5.27
C LYS A 98 4.30 -4.93 3.85
N MET A 99 3.73 -4.21 2.89
CA MET A 99 4.27 -4.18 1.52
C MET A 99 5.67 -3.56 1.46
N GLU A 100 5.91 -2.49 2.23
CA GLU A 100 7.24 -1.88 2.33
C GLU A 100 8.24 -2.78 3.07
N GLU A 101 7.81 -3.45 4.15
CA GLU A 101 8.64 -4.46 4.83
C GLU A 101 9.06 -5.59 3.90
N LEU A 102 8.16 -6.05 3.03
CA LEU A 102 8.43 -7.08 2.03
C LEU A 102 9.47 -6.61 0.99
N LYS A 103 9.38 -5.35 0.53
CA LYS A 103 10.36 -4.75 -0.39
C LYS A 103 11.75 -4.63 0.23
N ASP A 104 11.82 -4.31 1.52
CA ASP A 104 13.07 -4.26 2.30
C ASP A 104 13.65 -5.66 2.60
N GLY A 105 13.00 -6.74 2.16
CA GLY A 105 13.44 -8.11 2.38
C GLY A 105 13.15 -8.66 3.78
N LYS A 106 12.30 -7.98 4.58
CA LYS A 106 11.85 -8.48 5.88
C LYS A 106 10.77 -9.53 5.62
N LYS A 107 11.00 -10.75 6.11
CA LYS A 107 10.00 -11.83 6.00
C LYS A 107 8.81 -11.51 6.89
N THR A 108 7.64 -11.35 6.27
CA THR A 108 6.36 -11.31 6.97
C THR A 108 5.89 -12.75 7.18
N SER A 109 5.88 -13.21 8.42
CA SER A 109 5.42 -14.54 8.84
C SER A 109 3.90 -14.65 8.85
#